data_AF-Q3JB85-F1
#
_entry.id   AF-Q3JB85-F1
#
_cell.length_a   1.000
_cell.length_b   1.000
_cell.length_c   1.000
_cell.angle_alpha   90.00
_cell.angle_beta   90.00
_cell.angle_gamma   90.00
#
_symmetry.space_group_name_H-M   'P 1'
#
loop_
_entity.id
_entity.type
_entity.pdbx_description
1 polymer ?
#
loop_
_entity_poly.entity_id
_entity_poly.type
_entity_poly.pdbx_seq_one_letter_code
_entity_poly.pdbx_strand_id
1 'polypeptide(L)'
;MNISLKRKIQWLSPLLMLGLMGPHSSSYAANKVYCSMYTQTAVAQNEQNIENDCGYDVMPRWSSDPAHHTEWCLNATDKAAKNENTARVGQLAKCPGIQFPAGADKGCHIYSIVAIGQNKANLSAECSLSGPTWSAGYTHHYRWCITASKDHINAQMTARQHALDKCAQ
;
A
#
# COMPACT_ATOMS: atom_id res chain seq x y z
N MET A 1 49.87 15.26 -60.11
CA MET A 1 48.45 14.91 -59.89
C MET A 1 48.29 14.52 -58.42
N ASN A 2 47.48 15.31 -57.70
CA ASN A 2 46.87 15.09 -56.37
C ASN A 2 47.71 14.93 -55.08
N ILE A 3 48.09 16.11 -54.56
CA ILE A 3 47.82 16.71 -53.23
C ILE A 3 47.95 15.82 -51.97
N SER A 4 48.93 16.24 -51.17
CA SER A 4 49.32 15.85 -49.81
C SER A 4 48.25 16.09 -48.74
N LEU A 5 48.15 15.14 -47.80
CA LEU A 5 47.37 15.23 -46.56
C LEU A 5 47.82 16.44 -45.72
N LYS A 6 46.86 17.29 -45.33
CA LYS A 6 46.83 18.06 -44.07
C LYS A 6 45.42 18.62 -43.86
N ARG A 7 44.55 17.86 -43.20
CA ARG A 7 43.29 18.38 -42.64
C ARG A 7 43.62 19.14 -41.36
N LYS A 8 43.70 20.46 -41.47
CA LYS A 8 43.34 21.39 -40.39
C LYS A 8 41.95 21.93 -40.73
N ILE A 9 41.12 22.14 -39.70
CA ILE A 9 39.99 23.08 -39.56
C ILE A 9 39.00 22.38 -38.59
N GLN A 10 39.05 22.65 -37.29
CA GLN A 10 38.53 23.80 -36.53
C GLN A 10 37.15 23.48 -35.94
N TRP A 11 37.07 23.66 -34.63
CA TRP A 11 35.98 23.27 -33.74
C TRP A 11 34.73 24.12 -33.96
N LEU A 12 33.56 23.47 -34.06
CA LEU A 12 32.25 24.09 -33.84
C LEU A 12 31.31 23.08 -33.14
N SER A 13 31.08 23.29 -31.83
CA SER A 13 29.81 22.91 -31.19
C SER A 13 28.74 23.87 -31.69
N PRO A 14 27.53 23.41 -32.05
CA PRO A 14 26.41 23.50 -31.10
C PRO A 14 25.27 22.48 -31.34
N LEU A 15 24.58 22.08 -30.27
CA LEU A 15 23.13 22.22 -30.07
C LEU A 15 22.70 21.32 -28.91
N LEU A 16 22.67 21.97 -27.75
CA LEU A 16 21.95 21.54 -26.56
C LEU A 16 20.46 21.48 -26.91
N MET A 17 19.93 20.27 -27.18
CA MET A 17 18.49 20.05 -27.20
C MET A 17 17.98 20.15 -25.76
N LEU A 18 17.68 21.38 -25.35
CA LEU A 18 16.91 21.69 -24.15
C LEU A 18 15.43 21.35 -24.45
N GLY A 19 15.12 20.05 -24.45
CA GLY A 19 13.76 19.53 -24.56
C GLY A 19 13.09 19.50 -23.19
N LEU A 20 12.15 20.42 -22.98
CA LEU A 20 11.22 20.55 -21.86
C LEU A 20 10.86 19.21 -21.18
N MET A 21 11.50 18.91 -20.05
CA MET A 21 10.90 18.01 -19.07
C MET A 21 9.72 18.78 -18.44
N GLY A 22 8.49 18.36 -18.77
CA GLY A 22 7.29 18.88 -18.12
C GLY A 22 7.36 18.71 -16.60
N PRO A 23 6.52 19.42 -15.83
CA PRO A 23 6.50 19.28 -14.38
C PRO A 23 6.18 17.82 -14.03
N HIS A 24 7.19 17.12 -13.52
CA HIS A 24 7.00 15.84 -12.85
C HIS A 24 5.92 16.04 -11.80
N SER A 25 4.84 15.26 -11.88
CA SER A 25 3.74 15.32 -10.91
C SER A 25 4.33 15.19 -9.52
N SER A 26 4.36 16.30 -8.78
CA SER A 26 4.86 16.33 -7.42
C SER A 26 3.90 15.52 -6.58
N SER A 27 4.26 14.27 -6.32
CA SER A 27 3.46 13.41 -5.48
C SER A 27 3.74 13.82 -4.04
N TYR A 28 2.74 14.39 -3.37
CA TYR A 28 2.86 14.79 -1.98
C TYR A 28 3.20 13.58 -1.10
N ALA A 29 4.00 13.85 -0.05
CA ALA A 29 4.23 12.90 1.03
C ALA A 29 2.89 12.46 1.62
N ALA A 30 2.84 11.22 2.12
CA ALA A 30 1.59 10.70 2.62
C ALA A 30 1.11 11.49 3.84
N ASN A 31 -0.21 11.72 3.90
CA ASN A 31 -0.82 12.43 5.01
C ASN A 31 -0.53 11.69 6.35
N LYS A 32 -0.23 12.43 7.43
CA LYS A 32 0.11 11.87 8.76
C LYS A 32 -0.94 10.92 9.32
N VAL A 33 -2.21 11.23 9.12
CA VAL A 33 -3.33 10.38 9.53
C VAL A 33 -3.38 9.12 8.69
N TYR A 34 -3.22 9.20 7.36
CA TYR A 34 -3.08 8.00 6.51
C TYR A 34 -1.94 7.12 7.03
N CYS A 35 -0.81 7.71 7.39
CA CYS A 35 0.32 6.97 7.94
C CYS A 35 0.05 6.32 9.29
N SER A 36 -0.78 6.93 10.15
CA SER A 36 -1.26 6.28 11.36
C SER A 36 -2.11 5.04 11.03
N MET A 37 -3.02 5.13 10.07
CA MET A 37 -3.86 3.99 9.63
C MET A 37 -3.03 2.87 8.99
N TYR A 38 -2.12 3.26 8.08
CA TYR A 38 -1.20 2.35 7.41
C TYR A 38 -0.38 1.59 8.45
N THR A 39 0.15 2.29 9.45
CA THR A 39 0.93 1.69 10.54
C THR A 39 0.16 0.58 11.25
N GLN A 40 -1.07 0.85 11.69
CA GLN A 40 -1.89 -0.15 12.36
C GLN A 40 -2.21 -1.34 11.46
N THR A 41 -2.49 -1.07 10.18
CA THR A 41 -2.77 -2.13 9.19
C THR A 41 -1.53 -2.98 8.90
N ALA A 42 -0.36 -2.35 8.80
CA ALA A 42 0.89 -3.01 8.48
C ALA A 42 1.39 -3.90 9.62
N VAL A 43 1.23 -3.47 10.88
CA VAL A 43 1.50 -4.30 12.07
C VAL A 43 0.58 -5.51 12.12
N ALA A 44 -0.75 -5.33 11.93
CA ALA A 44 -1.69 -6.45 11.91
C ALA A 44 -1.41 -7.45 10.76
N GLN A 45 -1.01 -6.94 9.59
CA GLN A 45 -0.55 -7.79 8.48
C GLN A 45 0.74 -8.54 8.84
N ASN A 46 1.65 -7.93 9.61
CA ASN A 46 2.87 -8.58 10.06
C ASN A 46 2.61 -9.69 11.09
N GLU A 47 1.66 -9.48 12.00
CA GLU A 47 1.18 -10.53 12.90
C GLU A 47 0.72 -11.76 12.09
N GLN A 48 -0.03 -11.55 11.02
CA GLN A 48 -0.43 -12.65 10.13
C GLN A 48 0.73 -13.31 9.38
N ASN A 49 1.73 -12.53 8.98
CA ASN A 49 2.93 -13.09 8.36
C ASN A 49 3.64 -14.06 9.32
N ILE A 50 3.74 -13.70 10.60
CA ILE A 50 4.40 -14.49 11.65
C ILE A 50 3.53 -15.69 12.07
N GLU A 51 2.27 -15.46 12.44
CA GLU A 51 1.34 -16.50 12.93
C GLU A 51 1.16 -17.64 11.94
N ASN A 52 1.33 -17.36 10.66
CA ASN A 52 1.08 -18.30 9.58
C ASN A 52 2.36 -18.72 8.86
N ASP A 53 3.53 -18.53 9.46
CA ASP A 53 4.83 -18.97 8.93
C ASP A 53 5.02 -18.62 7.44
N CYS A 54 4.61 -17.41 7.05
CA CYS A 54 4.58 -17.00 5.65
C CYS A 54 5.99 -16.73 5.09
N GLY A 55 6.96 -16.44 5.97
CA GLY A 55 8.37 -16.24 5.62
C GLY A 55 8.66 -14.92 4.90
N TYR A 56 7.81 -13.89 5.05
CA TYR A 56 8.06 -12.56 4.46
C TYR A 56 8.94 -11.66 5.33
N ASP A 57 9.71 -12.21 6.26
CA ASP A 57 10.45 -11.51 7.34
C ASP A 57 11.66 -10.66 6.88
N VAL A 58 11.61 -10.17 5.64
CA VAL A 58 12.61 -9.26 5.10
C VAL A 58 12.40 -7.88 5.72
N MET A 59 13.14 -7.62 6.80
CA MET A 59 13.28 -6.27 7.32
C MET A 59 13.82 -5.35 6.22
N PRO A 60 13.28 -4.12 6.11
CA PRO A 60 12.45 -3.47 7.11
C PRO A 60 10.94 -3.55 6.81
N ARG A 61 10.54 -4.17 5.68
CA ARG A 61 9.17 -4.14 5.16
C ARG A 61 8.13 -4.85 6.05
N TRP A 62 8.46 -6.02 6.57
CA TRP A 62 7.59 -6.81 7.46
C TRP A 62 8.14 -6.72 8.89
N SER A 63 7.65 -5.70 9.62
CA SER A 63 8.11 -5.36 10.97
C SER A 63 6.93 -5.33 11.93
N SER A 64 7.16 -5.71 13.18
CA SER A 64 6.23 -5.49 14.30
C SER A 64 6.35 -4.09 14.89
N ASP A 65 7.33 -3.30 14.47
CA ASP A 65 7.56 -1.96 14.97
C ASP A 65 6.67 -0.92 14.26
N PRO A 66 5.66 -0.34 14.95
CA PRO A 66 4.82 0.69 14.37
C PRO A 66 5.57 1.99 14.04
N ALA A 67 6.63 2.32 14.77
CA ALA A 67 7.41 3.53 14.52
C ALA A 67 8.08 3.45 13.15
N HIS A 68 8.65 2.29 12.81
CA HIS A 68 9.23 2.05 11.50
C HIS A 68 8.21 2.21 10.36
N HIS A 69 7.00 1.69 10.50
CA HIS A 69 5.95 1.88 9.49
C HIS A 69 5.51 3.34 9.36
N THR A 70 5.43 4.05 10.49
CA THR A 70 5.08 5.47 10.51
C THR A 70 6.15 6.28 9.79
N GLU A 71 7.43 6.08 10.14
CA GLU A 71 8.56 6.78 9.54
C GLU A 71 8.63 6.54 8.03
N TRP A 72 8.53 5.28 7.60
CA TRP A 72 8.52 4.96 6.18
C TRP A 72 7.36 5.66 5.45
N CYS A 73 6.14 5.60 6.01
CA CYS A 73 4.98 6.18 5.36
C CYS A 73 5.08 7.70 5.24
N LEU A 74 5.56 8.40 6.27
CA LEU A 74 5.70 9.85 6.26
C LEU A 74 6.71 10.35 5.21
N ASN A 75 7.65 9.49 4.80
CA ASN A 75 8.59 9.76 3.72
C ASN A 75 8.13 9.21 2.36
N ALA A 76 7.14 8.32 2.35
CA ALA A 76 6.53 7.80 1.14
C ALA A 76 5.53 8.79 0.58
N THR A 77 5.26 8.68 -0.71
CA THR A 77 4.13 9.40 -1.32
C THR A 77 2.81 8.73 -0.98
N ASP A 78 1.70 9.46 -1.00
CA ASP A 78 0.35 8.87 -0.80
C ASP A 78 0.13 7.65 -1.70
N LYS A 79 0.51 7.76 -2.97
CA LYS A 79 0.41 6.67 -3.95
C LYS A 79 1.29 5.48 -3.57
N ALA A 80 2.53 5.72 -3.15
CA ALA A 80 3.43 4.66 -2.74
C ALA A 80 2.92 3.93 -1.49
N ALA A 81 2.43 4.67 -0.51
CA ALA A 81 1.90 4.09 0.73
C ALA A 81 0.64 3.24 0.49
N LYS A 82 -0.29 3.73 -0.36
CA LYS A 82 -1.47 2.97 -0.82
C LYS A 82 -1.10 1.71 -1.60
N ASN A 83 -0.13 1.83 -2.49
CA ASN A 83 0.38 0.70 -3.27
C ASN A 83 1.06 -0.34 -2.38
N GLU A 84 1.78 0.07 -1.35
CA GLU A 84 2.42 -0.84 -0.40
C GLU A 84 1.39 -1.64 0.37
N ASN A 85 0.36 -0.99 0.94
CA ASN A 85 -0.72 -1.73 1.60
C ASN A 85 -1.37 -2.77 0.68
N THR A 86 -1.63 -2.39 -0.58
CA THR A 86 -2.19 -3.30 -1.59
C THR A 86 -1.24 -4.47 -1.91
N ALA A 87 0.06 -4.20 -2.01
CA ALA A 87 1.07 -5.22 -2.27
C ALA A 87 1.18 -6.22 -1.11
N ARG A 88 1.12 -5.74 0.14
CA ARG A 88 1.13 -6.58 1.35
C ARG A 88 -0.06 -7.53 1.40
N VAL A 89 -1.26 -7.04 1.07
CA VAL A 89 -2.46 -7.87 0.90
C VAL A 89 -2.24 -8.96 -0.15
N GLY A 90 -1.69 -8.59 -1.31
CA GLY A 90 -1.39 -9.54 -2.39
C GLY A 90 -0.32 -10.58 -2.03
N GLN A 91 0.62 -10.25 -1.14
CA GLN A 91 1.62 -11.20 -0.63
C GLN A 91 1.00 -12.17 0.38
N LEU A 92 0.28 -11.68 1.39
CA LEU A 92 -0.41 -12.54 2.37
C LEU A 92 -1.36 -13.53 1.69
N ALA A 93 -2.00 -13.15 0.58
CA ALA A 93 -2.91 -14.04 -0.16
C ALA A 93 -2.23 -15.28 -0.73
N LYS A 94 -0.90 -15.22 -0.91
CA LYS A 94 -0.09 -16.31 -1.42
C LYS A 94 0.58 -17.12 -0.30
N CYS A 95 0.40 -16.71 0.96
CA CYS A 95 1.04 -17.38 2.08
C CYS A 95 0.52 -18.83 2.23
N PRO A 96 1.44 -19.82 2.28
CA PRO A 96 1.07 -21.23 2.37
C PRO A 96 0.61 -21.63 3.76
N GLY A 97 1.20 -21.05 4.82
CA GLY A 97 0.94 -21.45 6.20
C GLY A 97 -0.26 -20.78 6.86
N ILE A 98 -1.07 -19.99 6.12
CA ILE A 98 -2.32 -19.53 6.69
C ILE A 98 -3.25 -20.72 6.92
N GLN A 99 -3.47 -21.05 8.20
CA GLN A 99 -4.38 -22.11 8.61
C GLN A 99 -5.81 -21.59 8.53
N PHE A 100 -6.39 -21.75 7.36
CA PHE A 100 -7.81 -21.52 7.18
C PHE A 100 -8.61 -22.72 7.70
N PRO A 101 -9.83 -22.54 8.22
CA PRO A 101 -10.80 -23.61 8.23
C PRO A 101 -10.79 -24.30 6.86
N ALA A 102 -10.80 -25.63 6.81
CA ALA A 102 -10.73 -26.34 5.54
C ALA A 102 -11.82 -25.82 4.57
N GLY A 103 -11.40 -25.35 3.39
CA GLY A 103 -12.29 -24.78 2.38
C GLY A 103 -12.56 -23.26 2.50
N ALA A 104 -11.96 -22.55 3.45
CA ALA A 104 -12.10 -21.10 3.53
C ALA A 104 -11.28 -20.35 2.46
N ASP A 105 -11.89 -19.35 1.84
CA ASP A 105 -11.27 -18.44 0.88
C ASP A 105 -10.18 -17.58 1.53
N LYS A 106 -8.95 -17.68 0.99
CA LYS A 106 -7.76 -16.98 1.50
C LYS A 106 -7.88 -15.46 1.36
N GLY A 107 -8.42 -14.98 0.24
CA GLY A 107 -8.59 -13.56 -0.02
C GLY A 107 -9.54 -12.91 0.97
N CYS A 108 -10.62 -13.62 1.32
CA CYS A 108 -11.61 -13.16 2.27
C CYS A 108 -11.15 -13.13 3.71
N HIS A 109 -10.26 -14.03 4.09
CA HIS A 109 -9.59 -13.95 5.37
C HIS A 109 -8.77 -12.66 5.47
N ILE A 110 -7.93 -12.37 4.48
CA ILE A 110 -7.07 -11.16 4.47
C ILE A 110 -7.91 -9.90 4.42
N TYR A 111 -8.94 -9.86 3.56
CA TYR A 111 -9.90 -8.76 3.54
C TYR A 111 -10.47 -8.49 4.93
N SER A 112 -10.82 -9.54 5.68
CA SER A 112 -11.40 -9.41 7.03
C SER A 112 -10.43 -8.80 8.03
N ILE A 113 -9.13 -9.08 7.89
CA ILE A 113 -8.09 -8.53 8.75
C ILE A 113 -7.84 -7.06 8.41
N VAL A 114 -7.73 -6.73 7.11
CA VAL A 114 -7.65 -5.35 6.64
C VAL A 114 -8.86 -4.54 7.11
N ALA A 115 -10.05 -5.13 7.03
CA ALA A 115 -11.29 -4.52 7.49
C ALA A 115 -11.28 -4.16 8.98
N ILE A 116 -10.82 -5.09 9.82
CA ILE A 116 -10.68 -4.86 11.25
C ILE A 116 -9.61 -3.79 11.52
N GLY A 117 -8.47 -3.83 10.82
CA GLY A 117 -7.42 -2.81 10.94
C GLY A 117 -7.92 -1.41 10.59
N GLN A 118 -8.65 -1.27 9.49
CA GLN A 118 -9.30 -0.02 9.10
C GLN A 118 -10.35 0.44 10.13
N ASN A 119 -11.10 -0.49 10.74
CA ASN A 119 -12.02 -0.14 11.83
C ASN A 119 -11.30 0.28 13.12
N LYS A 120 -10.20 -0.38 13.49
CA LYS A 120 -9.36 0.07 14.61
C LYS A 120 -8.88 1.50 14.38
N ALA A 121 -8.47 1.82 13.16
CA ALA A 121 -8.05 3.17 12.78
C ALA A 121 -9.21 4.20 12.85
N ASN A 122 -10.41 3.84 12.38
CA ASN A 122 -11.63 4.64 12.53
C ASN A 122 -11.90 5.00 14.00
N LEU A 123 -11.80 4.00 14.89
CA LEU A 123 -12.00 4.18 16.33
C LEU A 123 -10.89 5.01 16.97
N SER A 124 -9.62 4.76 16.63
CA SER A 124 -8.49 5.50 17.21
C SER A 124 -8.44 6.97 16.78
N ALA A 125 -8.97 7.27 15.60
CA ALA A 125 -9.04 8.63 15.06
C ALA A 125 -10.39 9.31 15.37
N GLU A 126 -11.25 8.69 16.18
CA GLU A 126 -12.57 9.23 16.59
C GLU A 126 -13.47 9.66 15.41
N CYS A 127 -13.30 9.03 14.26
CA CYS A 127 -13.96 9.41 13.01
C CYS A 127 -15.48 9.20 13.01
N SER A 128 -16.02 8.48 14.01
CA SER A 128 -17.45 8.18 14.16
C SER A 128 -18.07 7.47 12.94
N LEU A 129 -17.26 6.84 12.08
CA LEU A 129 -17.76 6.08 10.94
C LEU A 129 -18.44 4.81 11.47
N SER A 130 -19.63 4.52 10.97
CA SER A 130 -20.50 3.49 11.53
C SER A 130 -21.24 2.68 10.46
N GLY A 131 -21.90 1.61 10.88
CA GLY A 131 -22.61 0.67 10.02
C GLY A 131 -21.82 -0.62 9.73
N PRO A 132 -22.38 -1.53 8.92
CA PRO A 132 -21.84 -2.90 8.75
C PRO A 132 -20.38 -2.94 8.29
N THR A 133 -19.97 -1.99 7.46
CA THR A 133 -18.58 -1.95 6.95
C THR A 133 -17.52 -1.58 7.99
N TRP A 134 -17.94 -1.02 9.14
CA TRP A 134 -17.10 -0.60 10.27
C TRP A 134 -17.28 -1.54 11.48
N SER A 135 -17.43 -2.84 11.20
CA SER A 135 -17.51 -3.88 12.22
C SER A 135 -16.12 -4.28 12.73
N ALA A 136 -16.02 -4.65 14.01
CA ALA A 136 -14.83 -5.30 14.57
C ALA A 136 -14.84 -6.84 14.40
N GLY A 137 -15.93 -7.41 13.89
CA GLY A 137 -16.10 -8.86 13.80
C GLY A 137 -15.47 -9.47 12.55
N TYR A 138 -14.49 -10.35 12.72
CA TYR A 138 -13.87 -11.11 11.62
C TYR A 138 -14.91 -11.86 10.78
N THR A 139 -15.78 -12.64 11.44
CA THR A 139 -16.81 -13.45 10.78
C THR A 139 -17.79 -12.59 9.96
N HIS A 140 -18.04 -11.35 10.38
CA HIS A 140 -18.90 -10.42 9.65
C HIS A 140 -18.29 -10.08 8.29
N HIS A 141 -17.03 -9.64 8.28
CA HIS A 141 -16.32 -9.28 7.05
C HIS A 141 -16.10 -10.49 6.15
N TYR A 142 -15.78 -11.63 6.76
CA TYR A 142 -15.53 -12.87 6.03
C TYR A 142 -16.78 -13.35 5.29
N ARG A 143 -17.93 -13.40 5.97
CA ARG A 143 -19.21 -13.82 5.38
C ARG A 143 -19.66 -12.92 4.25
N TRP A 144 -19.46 -11.61 4.37
CA TRP A 144 -19.74 -10.69 3.27
C TRP A 144 -18.81 -10.99 2.08
N CYS A 145 -17.51 -11.13 2.34
CA CYS A 145 -16.51 -11.28 1.28
C CYS A 145 -16.73 -12.54 0.43
N ILE A 146 -17.03 -13.70 1.03
CA ILE A 146 -17.21 -14.95 0.28
C ILE A 146 -18.41 -14.92 -0.68
N THR A 147 -19.28 -13.91 -0.56
CA THR A 147 -20.42 -13.68 -1.46
C THR A 147 -20.21 -12.48 -2.40
N ALA A 148 -19.19 -11.67 -2.15
CA ALA A 148 -18.89 -10.47 -2.91
C ALA A 148 -17.96 -10.78 -4.10
N SER A 149 -18.11 -10.05 -5.20
CA SER A 149 -17.14 -10.12 -6.29
C SER A 149 -15.80 -9.49 -5.86
N LYS A 150 -14.71 -9.88 -6.51
CA LYS A 150 -13.38 -9.29 -6.27
C LYS A 150 -13.38 -7.77 -6.44
N ASP A 151 -14.14 -7.27 -7.41
CA ASP A 151 -14.27 -5.83 -7.65
C ASP A 151 -14.99 -5.13 -6.49
N HIS A 152 -16.04 -5.74 -5.93
CA HIS A 152 -16.72 -5.22 -4.74
C HIS A 152 -15.81 -5.24 -3.51
N ILE A 153 -15.03 -6.30 -3.32
CA ILE A 153 -14.05 -6.41 -2.21
C ILE A 153 -13.03 -5.27 -2.30
N ASN A 154 -12.45 -5.05 -3.47
CA ASN A 154 -11.49 -3.97 -3.70
C ASN A 154 -12.11 -2.58 -3.55
N ALA A 155 -13.33 -2.40 -4.08
CA ALA A 155 -14.09 -1.16 -3.94
C ALA A 155 -14.37 -0.87 -2.46
N GLN A 156 -14.74 -1.87 -1.66
CA GLN A 156 -15.03 -1.69 -0.24
C GLN A 156 -13.78 -1.29 0.55
N MET A 157 -12.63 -1.95 0.30
CA MET A 157 -11.36 -1.56 0.93
C MET A 157 -10.98 -0.12 0.57
N THR A 158 -11.14 0.26 -0.69
CA THR A 158 -10.84 1.61 -1.21
C THR A 158 -11.80 2.65 -0.64
N ALA A 159 -13.10 2.35 -0.57
CA ALA A 159 -14.11 3.25 -0.03
C ALA A 159 -13.90 3.51 1.46
N ARG A 160 -13.58 2.46 2.25
CA ARG A 160 -13.20 2.64 3.66
C ARG A 160 -11.94 3.47 3.80
N GLN A 161 -10.92 3.19 2.99
CA GLN A 161 -9.69 3.98 3.03
C GLN A 161 -9.99 5.45 2.74
N HIS A 162 -10.77 5.73 1.71
CA HIS A 162 -11.15 7.09 1.36
C HIS A 162 -12.02 7.78 2.43
N ALA A 163 -12.90 7.04 3.12
CA ALA A 163 -13.68 7.58 4.23
C ALA A 163 -12.77 7.95 5.43
N LEU A 164 -11.76 7.14 5.73
CA LEU A 164 -10.75 7.47 6.74
C LEU A 164 -9.89 8.67 6.30
N ASP A 165 -9.47 8.71 5.03
CA ASP A 165 -8.72 9.83 4.46
C ASP A 165 -9.52 11.14 4.52
N LYS A 166 -10.86 11.08 4.47
CA LYS A 166 -11.75 12.24 4.62
C LYS A 166 -11.93 12.67 6.07
N CYS A 167 -12.09 11.73 6.99
CA CYS A 167 -12.13 12.02 8.43
C CYS A 167 -10.84 12.72 8.91
N ALA A 168 -9.72 12.31 8.32
CA ALA A 168 -8.39 12.80 8.61
C ALA A 168 -8.10 14.26 8.21
N GLN A 169 -9.01 14.92 7.49
CA GLN A 169 -8.87 16.29 6.99
C GLN A 169 -9.54 17.27 7.93
#